data_AF-A0A1W0W8X7-F1
#
_entry.id   AF-A0A1W0W8X7-F1
#
_cell.length_a   1.000
_cell.length_b   1.000
_cell.length_c   1.000
_cell.angle_alpha   90.00
_cell.angle_beta   90.00
_cell.angle_gamma   90.00
#
_symmetry.space_group_name_H-M   'P 1'
#
loop_
_entity.id
_entity.type
_entity.pdbx_description
1 polymer ?
#
loop_
_entity_poly.entity_id
_entity_poly.type
_entity_poly.pdbx_seq_one_letter_code
_entity_poly.pdbx_strand_id
1 'polypeptide(L)' 'MDGSNRQVLVTGVHALSMALDYEGNDLYLADHGTGNIVCISLNGGGKRIVSAQGGAGKYSWGISLSGGRVYWTSGHST' A
#
# COMPACT_ATOMS: atom_id res chain seq x y z
N MET A 1 14.11 14.63 4.11
CA MET A 1 13.50 14.09 5.35
C MET A 1 13.41 15.15 6.46
N ASP A 2 13.54 16.43 6.14
CA ASP A 2 13.40 17.59 7.04
C ASP A 2 11.94 18.00 7.30
N GLY A 3 10.98 17.32 6.65
CA GLY A 3 9.55 17.58 6.78
C GLY A 3 9.04 18.74 5.92
N SER A 4 9.91 19.42 5.17
CA SER A 4 9.50 20.44 4.20
C SER A 4 8.89 19.80 2.93
N ASN A 5 8.19 20.61 2.11
CA ASN A 5 7.57 20.18 0.84
C ASN A 5 6.61 18.98 0.95
N ARG A 6 5.85 18.90 2.04
CA ARG A 6 4.81 17.87 2.23
C ARG A 6 3.78 17.97 1.11
N GLN A 7 3.50 16.83 0.47
CA GLN A 7 2.49 16.67 -0.57
C GLN A 7 1.52 15.54 -0.24
N VAL A 8 0.29 15.65 -0.76
CA VAL A 8 -0.71 14.58 -0.69
C VAL A 8 -0.59 13.75 -1.96
N LEU A 9 -0.26 12.46 -1.82
CA LEU A 9 -0.16 11.54 -2.96
C LEU A 9 -1.50 10.85 -3.27
N VAL A 10 -2.28 10.50 -2.25
CA VAL A 10 -3.56 9.80 -2.41
C VAL A 10 -4.55 10.21 -1.32
N THR A 11 -5.83 10.24 -1.68
CA THR A 11 -6.95 10.42 -0.75
C THR A 11 -7.89 9.22 -0.81
N GLY A 12 -8.75 9.06 0.21
CA GLY A 12 -9.76 8.00 0.23
C GLY A 12 -9.19 6.58 0.34
N VAL A 13 -8.05 6.41 1.00
CA VAL A 13 -7.43 5.11 1.30
C VAL A 13 -7.27 5.00 2.81
N HIS A 14 -7.61 3.85 3.39
CA HIS A 14 -7.37 3.56 4.80
C HIS A 14 -6.09 2.72 4.91
N ALA A 15 -4.94 3.36 4.70
CA ALA A 15 -3.65 2.68 4.70
C ALA A 15 -3.23 2.25 6.12
N LEU A 16 -3.11 0.94 6.36
CA LEU A 16 -2.56 0.41 7.60
C LEU A 16 -1.05 0.24 7.56
N SER A 17 -0.53 -0.18 6.41
CA SER A 17 0.90 -0.39 6.20
C SER A 17 1.29 0.00 4.79
N MET A 18 2.57 0.35 4.63
CA MET A 18 3.10 0.93 3.38
C MET A 18 4.50 0.38 3.11
N ALA A 19 4.84 0.18 1.84
CA ALA A 19 6.19 -0.13 1.39
C ALA A 19 6.56 0.69 0.15
N LEU A 20 7.78 1.21 0.13
CA LEU A 20 8.29 2.10 -0.90
C LEU A 20 9.18 1.35 -1.88
N ASP A 21 8.84 1.40 -3.16
CA ASP A 21 9.74 1.06 -4.25
C ASP A 21 10.36 2.37 -4.78
N TYR A 22 11.55 2.70 -4.30
CA TYR A 22 12.20 3.94 -4.66
C TYR A 22 12.67 3.95 -6.12
N GLU A 23 13.24 2.83 -6.59
CA GLU A 23 13.71 2.68 -7.97
C GLU A 23 12.54 2.66 -8.96
N GLY A 24 11.44 1.98 -8.60
CA GLY A 24 10.22 1.90 -9.40
C GLY A 24 9.30 3.13 -9.30
N ASN A 25 9.62 4.09 -8.43
CA ASN A 25 8.81 5.28 -8.14
C ASN A 25 7.36 4.94 -7.72
N ASP A 26 7.20 3.85 -6.97
CA ASP A 26 5.89 3.28 -6.60
C ASP A 26 5.77 3.14 -5.07
N LEU A 27 4.55 3.27 -4.58
CA LEU A 27 4.19 3.15 -3.17
C LEU A 27 3.05 2.14 -3.03
N TYR A 28 3.30 1.07 -2.29
CA TYR A 28 2.34 -0.01 -2.05
C TYR A 28 1.68 0.19 -0.69
N LEU A 29 0.37 0.06 -0.62
CA LEU A 29 -0.45 0.27 0.58
C LEU A 29 -1.33 -0.96 0.81
N ALA A 30 -1.42 -1.41 2.06
CA ALA A 30 -2.51 -2.26 2.51
C ALA A 30 -3.70 -1.39 2.92
N ASP A 31 -4.77 -1.39 2.11
CA ASP A 31 -5.97 -0.58 2.35
C ASP A 31 -7.00 -1.37 3.16
N HIS A 32 -7.19 -1.03 4.43
CA HIS A 32 -8.18 -1.68 5.31
C HIS A 32 -9.64 -1.40 4.90
N GLY A 33 -9.90 -0.28 4.20
CA GLY A 33 -11.25 0.07 3.77
C GLY A 33 -11.80 -0.98 2.80
N THR A 34 -10.99 -1.29 1.79
CA THR A 34 -11.33 -2.28 0.75
C THR A 34 -10.79 -3.69 1.04
N GLY A 35 -9.76 -3.79 1.88
CA GLY A 35 -8.96 -4.99 2.12
C GLY A 35 -7.98 -5.32 1.00
N ASN A 36 -7.74 -4.40 0.07
CA ASN A 36 -6.88 -4.65 -1.09
C ASN A 36 -5.44 -4.17 -0.86
N ILE A 37 -4.50 -4.77 -1.61
CA ILE A 37 -3.19 -4.16 -1.80
C ILE A 37 -3.28 -3.24 -3.00
N VAL A 38 -2.99 -1.96 -2.79
CA VAL A 38 -3.02 -0.92 -3.83
C VAL A 38 -1.63 -0.35 -4.04
N CYS A 39 -1.33 0.04 -5.26
CA CYS A 39 -0.10 0.74 -5.62
C CYS A 39 -0.45 2.11 -6.18
N ILE A 40 0.36 3.11 -5.84
CA ILE A 40 0.30 4.44 -6.42
C ILE A 40 1.70 4.92 -6.76
N SER A 41 1.84 5.64 -7.87
CA SER A 41 3.12 6.25 -8.21
C SER A 41 3.41 7.43 -7.29
N LEU A 42 4.69 7.64 -6.94
CA LEU A 42 5.12 8.75 -6.07
C LEU A 42 4.94 10.13 -6.71
N ASN A 43 4.60 10.20 -7.99
CA ASN A 43 4.15 11.44 -8.64
C ASN A 43 2.66 11.76 -8.40
N GLY A 44 1.95 10.97 -7.58
CA GLY A 44 0.55 11.19 -7.19
C GLY A 44 -0.49 10.58 -8.15
N GLY A 45 -0.06 9.88 -9.21
CA GLY A 45 -0.94 9.25 -10.19
C GLY A 45 -0.90 7.71 -10.16
N GLY A 46 -1.60 7.09 -11.12
CA GLY A 46 -1.43 5.66 -11.41
C GLY A 46 -1.91 4.71 -10.31
N LYS A 47 -2.90 5.12 -9.49
CA LYS A 47 -3.51 4.25 -8.48
C LYS A 47 -4.07 2.98 -9.15
N ARG A 48 -3.60 1.81 -8.72
CA ARG A 48 -4.03 0.50 -9.22
C ARG A 48 -4.14 -0.52 -8.10
N ILE A 49 -5.04 -1.50 -8.26
CA ILE A 49 -5.14 -2.64 -7.34
C ILE A 49 -4.13 -3.68 -7.78
N VAL A 50 -3.22 -4.06 -6.89
CA VAL A 50 -2.21 -5.11 -7.12
C VAL A 50 -2.74 -6.47 -6.67
N SER A 51 -3.54 -6.49 -5.60
CA SER A 51 -4.20 -7.70 -5.11
C SER A 51 -5.58 -7.36 -4.55
N ALA A 52 -6.62 -7.99 -5.12
CA ALA A 52 -8.01 -7.81 -4.71
C ALA A 52 -8.41 -8.93 -3.73
N GLN A 53 -8.19 -8.70 -2.44
CA GLN A 53 -8.48 -9.71 -1.40
C GLN A 53 -9.86 -9.50 -0.77
N GLY A 54 -10.45 -8.32 -0.91
CA GLY A 54 -11.73 -7.98 -0.27
C GLY A 54 -11.65 -8.13 1.25
N GLY A 55 -12.72 -8.63 1.87
CA GLY A 55 -12.83 -8.75 3.34
C GLY A 55 -11.65 -9.47 4.01
N ALA A 56 -11.08 -10.50 3.38
CA ALA A 56 -9.96 -11.26 3.94
C ALA A 56 -8.69 -10.43 4.12
N GLY A 57 -8.44 -9.47 3.22
CA GLY A 57 -7.25 -8.63 3.28
C GLY A 57 -7.36 -7.45 4.25
N LYS A 58 -8.52 -7.26 4.91
CA LYS A 58 -8.67 -6.22 5.94
C LYS A 58 -7.73 -6.43 7.13
N TYR A 59 -7.25 -7.65 7.35
CA TYR A 59 -6.32 -7.97 8.43
C TYR A 59 -4.86 -8.00 7.98
N SER A 60 -4.51 -7.17 6.98
CA SER A 60 -3.13 -7.04 6.49
C SER A 60 -2.37 -5.98 7.29
N TRP A 61 -1.51 -6.41 8.20
CA TRP A 61 -0.85 -5.51 9.17
C TRP A 61 0.52 -5.00 8.73
N GLY A 62 1.24 -5.77 7.93
CA GLY A 62 2.56 -5.40 7.42
C GLY A 62 2.65 -5.68 5.93
N ILE A 63 3.44 -4.87 5.22
CA ILE A 63 3.74 -5.00 3.80
C ILE A 63 5.23 -4.72 3.57
N SER A 64 5.87 -5.46 2.66
CA SER A 64 7.28 -5.30 2.32
C SER A 64 7.54 -5.71 0.87
N LEU A 65 8.67 -5.28 0.33
CA LEU A 65 9.11 -5.55 -1.04
C LEU A 65 10.43 -6.33 -1.02
N SER A 66 10.54 -7.34 -1.88
CA SER A 66 11.82 -8.04 -2.11
C SER A 66 11.80 -8.77 -3.44
N GLY A 67 12.88 -8.66 -4.21
CA GLY A 67 13.05 -9.39 -5.48
C GLY A 67 11.92 -9.14 -6.49
N GLY A 68 11.43 -7.90 -6.61
CA GLY A 68 10.33 -7.54 -7.51
C GLY A 68 8.95 -8.08 -7.10
N ARG A 69 8.80 -8.52 -5.84
CA ARG A 69 7.55 -9.05 -5.30
C ARG A 69 7.08 -8.24 -4.09
N VAL A 70 5.77 -8.21 -3.91
CA VAL A 70 5.09 -7.61 -2.76
C VAL A 70 4.69 -8.73 -1.81
N TYR A 71 5.05 -8.59 -0.54
CA TYR A 71 4.70 -9.50 0.54
C TYR A 71 3.86 -8.75 1.56
N TRP A 72 2.86 -9.41 2.14
CA TRP A 72 2.08 -8.86 3.23
C TRP A 72 1.78 -9.94 4.27
N THR A 73 1.62 -9.52 5.52
CA THR A 73 1.09 -10.41 6.56
C THR A 73 -0.43 -10.47 6.44
N SER A 74 -1.02 -11.61 6.79
CA SER A 74 -2.47 -11.77 6.84
C SER A 74 -2.83 -12.37 8.19
N GLY A 75 -3.63 -11.63 8.96
CA GLY A 75 -4.30 -12.17 10.15
C GLY A 75 -5.62 -12.82 9.77
N HIS A 76 -6.02 -13.86 10.50
CA HIS A 76 -7.41 -14.31 10.52
C HIS A 76 -8.02 -13.83 11.83
N SER A 77 -9.16 -13.13 11.76
CA SER A 77 -10.05 -13.03 12.92
C SER A 77 -10.76 -14.37 13.06
N THR A 78 -10.38 -15.15 14.08
CA THR A 78 -11.13 -16.33 14.53
C THR A 78 -12.48 -15.94 15.08
#